data_AF-A0A7C3CKA4-F1
#
_entry.id   AF-A0A7C3CKA4-F1
#
_cell.length_a   1.000
_cell.length_b   1.000
_cell.length_c   1.000
_cell.angle_alpha   90.00
_cell.angle_beta   90.00
_cell.angle_gamma   90.00
#
_symmetry.space_group_name_H-M   'P 1'
#
loop_
_entity.id
_entity.type
_entity.pdbx_description
1 polymer ?
#
loop_
_entity_poly.entity_id
_entity_poly.type
_entity_poly.pdbx_seq_one_letter_code
_entity_poly.pdbx_strand_id
1 'polypeptide(L)' 'MKLVTKFGLAAKSENELRGLLREVFNELARSEYGSHESWNALASIEVIQNEIASRYMTFRLDLPKCSMFTD' A
#
# COMPACT_ATOMS: atom_id res chain seq x y z
N MET A 1 -3.35 -12.96 -9.59
CA MET A 1 -2.99 -13.04 -8.14
C MET A 1 -4.19 -13.19 -7.19
N LYS A 2 -3.91 -13.59 -5.93
CA LYS A 2 -4.88 -13.59 -4.79
C LYS A 2 -4.91 -12.21 -4.12
N LEU A 3 -6.10 -11.76 -3.71
CA LEU A 3 -6.30 -10.50 -3.01
C LEU A 3 -5.53 -10.44 -1.67
N VAL A 4 -4.82 -9.33 -1.45
CA VAL A 4 -4.12 -9.01 -0.20
C VAL A 4 -5.08 -8.33 0.77
N THR A 5 -5.06 -8.72 2.05
CA THR A 5 -5.93 -8.16 3.09
C THR A 5 -5.12 -7.48 4.19
N LYS A 6 -5.72 -6.47 4.83
CA LYS A 6 -5.09 -5.68 5.90
C LYS A 6 -4.51 -6.55 7.03
N PHE A 7 -5.21 -7.62 7.42
CA PHE A 7 -4.77 -8.53 8.47
C PHE A 7 -3.44 -9.23 8.13
N GLY A 8 -3.25 -9.61 6.88
CA GLY A 8 -1.99 -10.22 6.42
C GLY A 8 -0.83 -9.22 6.35
N LEU A 9 -1.11 -7.92 6.26
CA LEU A 9 -0.10 -6.87 6.19
C LEU A 9 0.37 -6.40 7.57
N ALA A 10 -0.50 -6.43 8.59
CA ALA A 10 -0.15 -6.02 9.95
C ALA A 10 1.05 -6.80 10.52
N ALA A 11 1.23 -8.06 10.11
CA ALA A 11 2.35 -8.91 10.53
C ALA A 11 3.66 -8.67 9.75
N LYS A 12 3.64 -7.86 8.68
CA LYS A 12 4.80 -7.62 7.81
C LYS A 12 5.57 -6.39 8.25
N SER A 13 6.88 -6.41 8.09
CA SER A 13 7.76 -5.25 8.20
C SER A 13 7.55 -4.27 7.02
N GLU A 14 8.02 -3.04 7.15
CA GLU A 14 7.91 -2.05 6.07
C GLU A 14 8.63 -2.50 4.78
N ASN A 15 9.81 -3.12 4.91
CA ASN A 15 10.56 -3.64 3.77
C ASN A 15 9.77 -4.71 3.03
N GLU A 16 9.10 -5.62 3.77
CA GLU A 16 8.23 -6.63 3.18
C GLU A 16 6.99 -6.01 2.52
N LEU A 17 6.43 -4.95 3.08
CA LEU A 17 5.31 -4.23 2.45
C LEU A 17 5.74 -3.59 1.12
N ARG A 18 6.93 -2.97 1.08
CA ARG A 18 7.49 -2.40 -0.14
C ARG A 18 7.82 -3.47 -1.19
N GLY A 19 8.35 -4.61 -0.75
CA GLY A 19 8.59 -5.77 -1.60
C GLY A 19 7.28 -6.29 -2.21
N LEU A 20 6.25 -6.48 -1.38
CA LEU A 20 4.93 -6.93 -1.81
C LEU A 20 4.28 -5.93 -2.77
N LEU A 21 4.40 -4.62 -2.51
CA LEU A 21 3.89 -3.58 -3.41
C LEU A 21 4.48 -3.71 -4.81
N ARG A 22 5.79 -4.00 -4.90
CA ARG A 22 6.47 -4.22 -6.19
C ARG A 22 5.97 -5.47 -6.90
N GLU A 23 5.76 -6.57 -6.18
CA GLU A 23 5.22 -7.81 -6.74
C GLU A 23 3.81 -7.60 -7.30
N VAL A 24 2.93 -6.95 -6.54
CA VAL A 24 1.56 -6.66 -6.96
C VAL A 24 1.53 -5.70 -8.16
N PHE A 25 2.41 -4.70 -8.18
CA PHE A 25 2.53 -3.80 -9.33
C PHE A 25 2.98 -4.54 -10.60
N ASN A 26 3.96 -5.45 -10.48
CA ASN A 26 4.41 -6.26 -11.60
C ASN A 26 3.31 -7.20 -12.11
N GLU A 27 2.52 -7.79 -11.20
CA GLU A 27 1.37 -8.61 -11.58
C GLU A 27 0.32 -7.78 -12.33
N LEU A 28 -0.01 -6.58 -11.85
CA LEU A 28 -0.93 -5.67 -12.53
C LEU A 28 -0.44 -5.37 -13.96
N ALA A 29 0.85 -5.05 -14.11
CA ALA A 29 1.45 -4.76 -15.41
C ALA A 29 1.43 -5.97 -16.37
N ARG A 30 1.39 -7.19 -15.83
CA ARG A 30 1.28 -8.43 -16.62
C ARG A 30 -0.16 -8.85 -16.90
N SER A 31 -1.12 -8.39 -16.10
CA SER A 31 -2.52 -8.78 -16.22
C SER A 31 -3.20 -8.09 -17.40
N GLU A 32 -4.21 -8.75 -17.97
CA GLU A 32 -5.06 -8.11 -18.97
C GLU A 32 -5.93 -7.04 -18.33
N TYR A 33 -6.08 -5.92 -19.02
CA TYR A 33 -6.90 -4.82 -18.54
C TYR A 33 -8.34 -5.27 -18.31
N GLY A 34 -8.87 -5.03 -17.11
CA GLY A 34 -10.23 -5.39 -16.73
C GLY A 34 -10.42 -6.85 -16.32
N SER A 35 -9.36 -7.66 -16.31
CA SER A 35 -9.42 -9.01 -15.76
C SER A 35 -9.56 -9.01 -14.23
N HIS A 36 -10.07 -10.10 -13.66
CA HIS A 36 -10.19 -10.24 -12.21
C HIS A 36 -8.84 -10.09 -11.49
N GLU A 37 -7.75 -10.53 -12.12
CA GLU A 37 -6.39 -10.36 -11.63
C GLU A 37 -5.98 -8.90 -11.57
N SER A 38 -6.31 -8.10 -12.61
CA SER A 38 -6.06 -6.65 -12.63
C SER A 38 -6.80 -5.96 -11.49
N TRP A 39 -8.07 -6.29 -11.27
CA TRP A 39 -8.87 -5.71 -10.16
C TRP A 39 -8.30 -6.09 -8.80
N ASN A 40 -7.93 -7.37 -8.61
CA ASN A 40 -7.32 -7.84 -7.37
C ASN A 40 -5.98 -7.16 -7.10
N ALA A 41 -5.18 -6.89 -8.13
CA ALA A 41 -3.91 -6.21 -8.00
C ALA A 41 -4.09 -4.74 -7.64
N LEU A 42 -5.04 -4.03 -8.27
CA LEU A 42 -5.38 -2.65 -7.92
C LEU A 42 -5.85 -2.52 -6.47
N ALA A 43 -6.79 -3.36 -6.04
CA ALA A 43 -7.27 -3.37 -4.66
C ALA A 43 -6.14 -3.70 -3.67
N SER A 44 -5.24 -4.61 -4.03
CA SER A 44 -4.09 -4.96 -3.19
C SER A 44 -3.08 -3.81 -3.07
N ILE A 45 -2.82 -3.07 -4.16
CA ILE A 45 -1.98 -1.86 -4.14
C ILE A 45 -2.54 -0.84 -3.16
N GLU A 46 -3.84 -0.53 -3.24
CA GLU A 46 -4.50 0.43 -2.37
C GLU A 46 -4.35 0.04 -0.89
N VAL A 47 -4.63 -1.21 -0.56
CA VAL A 47 -4.53 -1.72 0.82
C VAL A 47 -3.10 -1.65 1.34
N ILE A 48 -2.09 -1.99 0.52
CA ILE A 48 -0.68 -1.92 0.91
C ILE A 48 -0.23 -0.47 1.11
N GLN A 49 -0.60 0.43 0.20
CA GLN A 49 -0.26 1.86 0.33
C GLN A 49 -0.90 2.48 1.57
N ASN A 50 -2.16 2.14 1.86
CA ASN A 50 -2.85 2.60 3.07
C ASN A 50 -2.19 2.08 4.35
N GLU A 51 -1.70 0.84 4.36
CA GLU A 51 -0.95 0.29 5.50
C GLU A 51 0.42 0.96 5.67
N ILE A 52 1.13 1.23 4.59
CA ILE A 52 2.40 1.98 4.65
C ILE A 52 2.12 3.39 5.18
N ALA A 53 1.14 4.09 4.58
CA ALA A 53 0.76 5.44 4.98
C ALA A 53 0.28 5.51 6.43
N SER A 54 -0.48 4.52 6.92
CA SER A 54 -0.94 4.50 8.31
C SER A 54 0.24 4.46 9.29
N ARG A 55 1.29 3.68 9.00
CA ARG A 55 2.51 3.60 9.82
C ARG A 55 3.29 4.92 9.83
N TYR A 56 3.36 5.59 8.68
CA TYR A 56 3.97 6.92 8.58
C TYR A 56 3.11 8.03 9.22
N MET A 57 1.79 7.93 9.14
CA MET A 57 0.83 8.88 9.73
C MET A 57 0.81 8.76 11.25
N THR A 58 0.88 7.54 11.80
CA THR A 58 1.07 7.31 13.24
C THR A 58 2.34 8.01 13.73
N PHE A 59 3.44 7.92 12.99
CA PHE A 59 4.67 8.65 13.31
C PHE A 59 4.52 10.18 13.21
N ARG A 60 3.64 10.70 12.33
CA ARG A 60 3.35 12.14 12.19
C ARG A 60 2.44 12.71 13.28
N LEU A 61 1.66 11.90 14.00
CA LEU A 61 0.81 12.37 15.09
C LEU A 61 1.61 12.68 16.38
N ASP A 62 2.87 12.24 16.45
CA ASP A 62 3.81 12.58 17.53
C ASP A 62 4.67 13.82 17.24
N LEU A 63 4.54 14.43 16.06
CA LEU A 63 5.22 15.69 15.74
C LEU A 63 4.27 16.87 15.99
N PRO A 64 4.72 17.93 16.70
CA PRO A 64 3.94 19.15 16.81
C PRO A 64 3.64 19.64 15.40
N LYS A 65 2.36 19.91 15.12
CA LYS A 65 1.89 20.40 13.82
C LYS A 65 2.74 21.60 13.38
N CYS A 66 3.71 21.39 12.51
CA CYS A 66 4.33 22.48 11.77
C CYS A 66 3.29 23.00 10.78
N SER A 67 2.59 24.05 11.20
CA SER A 67 1.96 25.02 10.31
C SER A 67 3.06 25.68 9.48
N MET A 68 3.10 25.44 8.17
CA MET A 68 3.86 26.18 7.14
C MET A 68 3.81 25.34 5.86
N PHE A 69 3.43 25.78 4.66
CA PHE A 69 3.31 27.11 4.07
C PHE A 69 2.13 27.08 3.08
N THR A 70 1.29 28.12 3.13
CA THR A 70 0.64 28.67 1.95
C THR A 70 1.67 29.50 1.19
N ASP A 71 1.82 29.23 -0.10
CA ASP A 71 2.09 30.20 -1.16
C ASP A 71 1.34 29.74 -2.42
#